data_AF-A0A538HE14-F1
#
_entry.id   AF-A0A538HE14-F1
#
_cell.length_a   1.000
_cell.length_b   1.000
_cell.length_c   1.000
_cell.angle_alpha   90.00
_cell.angle_beta   90.00
_cell.angle_gamma   90.00
#
_symmetry.space_group_name_H-M   'P 1'
#
loop_
_entity.id
_entity.type
_entity.pdbx_description
1 polymer ?
#
loop_
_entity_poly.entity_id
_entity_poly.type
_entity_poly.pdbx_seq_one_letter_code
_entity_poly.pdbx_strand_id
1 'polypeptide(L)'
;MVGRTRYRLPLSASLQRKFDALAAEVDLRVLASGEGGDDIFELVPPRPLDGARFWASLAPRIARELVRFRPDAVAAQSAYEAAAALAGRAAVGKRTPVLVDVHGDWRTSTRLYGSPLRRVLSPVADRVALAALHRADGVRTVSPYTTKLVRDAGLEP
;
A
#
# COMPACT_ATOMS: atom_id res chain seq x y z
N MET A 1 1.37 -4.34 7.24
CA MET A 1 1.95 -3.78 6.00
C MET A 1 1.04 -4.08 4.81
N VAL A 2 0.90 -3.14 3.89
CA VAL A 2 0.09 -3.30 2.66
C VAL A 2 0.95 -2.91 1.46
N GLY A 3 0.99 -3.78 0.45
CA GLY A 3 1.86 -3.60 -0.71
C GLY A 3 1.44 -4.46 -1.90
N ARG A 4 1.66 -4.01 -3.13
CA ARG A 4 1.42 -4.82 -4.34
C ARG A 4 2.60 -5.73 -4.73
N THR A 5 3.60 -5.90 -3.87
CA THR A 5 4.65 -6.89 -4.09
C THR A 5 4.03 -8.27 -4.25
N ARG A 6 4.50 -9.03 -5.25
CA ARG A 6 4.05 -10.40 -5.48
C ARG A 6 4.89 -11.38 -4.67
N TYR A 7 4.26 -12.02 -3.69
CA TYR A 7 4.88 -13.10 -2.92
C TYR A 7 4.40 -14.47 -3.42
N ARG A 8 5.19 -15.50 -3.12
CA ARG A 8 4.80 -16.90 -3.27
C ARG A 8 5.21 -17.60 -1.99
N LEU A 9 4.30 -18.35 -1.39
CA LEU A 9 4.61 -19.18 -0.23
C LEU A 9 4.93 -20.61 -0.68
N PRO A 10 5.92 -21.28 -0.04
CA PRO A 10 6.82 -20.75 0.99
C PRO A 10 7.77 -19.67 0.42
N LEU A 11 8.16 -18.71 1.27
CA LEU A 11 9.06 -17.63 0.88
C LEU A 11 10.44 -18.16 0.48
N SER A 12 11.16 -17.39 -0.35
CA SER A 12 12.59 -17.64 -0.58
C SER A 12 13.39 -17.41 0.71
N ALA A 13 14.52 -18.08 0.87
CA ALA A 13 15.35 -17.97 2.08
C ALA A 13 15.73 -16.52 2.43
N SER A 14 15.94 -15.66 1.42
CA SER A 14 16.23 -14.24 1.64
C SER A 14 15.03 -13.47 2.20
N LEU A 15 13.83 -13.72 1.65
CA LEU A 15 12.60 -13.09 2.15
C LEU A 15 12.22 -13.63 3.53
N GLN A 16 12.37 -14.93 3.76
CA GLN A 16 12.12 -15.54 5.05
C GLN A 16 12.95 -14.86 6.14
N ARG A 17 14.28 -14.74 5.96
CA ARG A 17 15.16 -14.03 6.91
C ARG A 17 14.71 -12.61 7.20
N LYS A 18 14.24 -11.88 6.17
CA LYS A 18 13.73 -10.52 6.35
C LYS A 18 12.47 -10.49 7.22
N PHE A 19 11.51 -11.36 6.94
CA PHE A 19 10.23 -11.37 7.64
C PHE A 19 10.33 -11.97 9.05
N ASP A 20 11.23 -12.94 9.27
CA ASP A 20 11.53 -13.45 10.61
C ASP A 20 12.13 -12.35 11.49
N ALA A 21 13.07 -11.56 10.95
CA ALA A 21 13.66 -10.44 11.67
C ALA A 21 12.63 -9.34 11.99
N LEU A 22 11.65 -9.11 11.11
CA LEU A 22 10.55 -8.18 11.39
C LEU A 22 9.59 -8.74 12.45
N ALA A 23 9.20 -10.01 12.33
CA ALA A 23 8.28 -10.67 13.25
C ALA A 23 8.84 -10.81 14.68
N ALA A 24 10.16 -10.76 14.84
CA ALA A 24 10.80 -10.72 16.16
C ALA A 24 10.57 -9.38 16.89
N GLU A 25 10.37 -8.29 16.16
CA GLU A 25 10.26 -6.93 16.72
C GLU A 25 8.80 -6.44 16.75
N VAL A 26 7.96 -6.90 15.82
CA VAL A 26 6.57 -6.45 15.69
C VAL A 26 5.63 -7.61 15.32
N ASP A 27 4.40 -7.57 15.84
CA ASP A 27 3.34 -8.44 15.34
C ASP A 27 2.93 -8.00 13.94
N LEU A 28 3.21 -8.84 12.94
CA LEU A 28 3.19 -8.47 11.54
C LEU A 28 2.09 -9.20 10.77
N ARG A 29 1.20 -8.41 10.14
CA ARG A 29 0.31 -8.86 9.06
C ARG A 29 0.67 -8.17 7.75
N VAL A 30 0.87 -8.93 6.68
CA VAL A 30 1.19 -8.49 5.33
C VAL A 30 0.02 -8.80 4.41
N LEU A 31 -0.56 -7.74 3.82
CA LEU A 31 -1.56 -7.87 2.76
C LEU A 31 -0.91 -7.53 1.43
N ALA A 32 -0.85 -8.50 0.52
CA ALA A 32 -0.14 -8.34 -0.74
C ALA A 32 -0.71 -9.16 -1.90
N SER A 33 -0.13 -9.04 -3.08
CA SER A 33 -0.47 -9.93 -4.21
C SER A 33 0.34 -11.22 -4.10
N GLY A 34 -0.18 -12.36 -4.55
CA GLY A 34 0.57 -13.61 -4.51
C GLY A 34 -0.27 -14.86 -4.31
N GLU A 35 0.40 -16.00 -4.15
CA GLU A 35 -0.24 -17.30 -3.96
C GLU A 35 0.13 -17.90 -2.59
N GLY A 36 -0.86 -18.49 -1.94
CA GLY A 36 -0.77 -19.02 -0.57
C GLY A 36 -1.31 -18.05 0.49
N GLY A 37 -1.26 -18.47 1.74
CA GLY A 37 -1.53 -17.63 2.90
C GLY A 37 -1.11 -18.32 4.18
N ASP A 38 -0.76 -17.55 5.20
CA ASP A 38 -0.41 -18.01 6.53
C ASP A 38 -0.76 -16.95 7.60
N ASP A 39 -0.25 -17.12 8.81
CA ASP A 39 -0.49 -16.20 9.93
C ASP A 39 0.15 -14.82 9.75
N ILE A 40 1.10 -14.65 8.83
CA ILE A 40 1.72 -13.35 8.51
C ILE A 40 1.15 -12.82 7.19
N PHE A 41 0.86 -13.66 6.20
CA PHE A 41 0.54 -13.26 4.84
C PHE A 41 -0.91 -13.55 4.46
N GLU A 42 -1.64 -12.49 4.13
CA GLU A 42 -2.90 -12.55 3.38
C GLU A 42 -2.62 -12.17 1.92
N LEU A 43 -2.48 -13.16 1.03
CA LEU A 43 -2.17 -12.92 -0.38
C LEU A 43 -3.41 -12.93 -1.27
N VAL A 44 -3.46 -11.97 -2.19
CA VAL A 44 -4.47 -11.86 -3.24
C VAL A 44 -3.99 -12.65 -4.46
N PRO A 45 -4.64 -13.76 -4.84
CA PRO A 45 -4.20 -14.59 -5.96
C PRO A 45 -4.33 -13.84 -7.29
N PRO A 46 -3.33 -13.96 -8.18
CA PRO A 46 -3.41 -13.39 -9.51
C PRO A 46 -4.49 -14.08 -10.36
N ARG A 47 -5.29 -13.31 -11.09
CA ARG A 47 -6.41 -13.62 -11.95
C ARG A 47 -6.46 -12.64 -13.14
N PRO A 48 -7.21 -12.94 -14.22
CA PRO A 48 -7.45 -11.94 -15.26
C PRO A 48 -7.97 -10.62 -14.67
N LEU A 49 -7.46 -9.49 -15.18
CA LEU A 49 -7.71 -8.13 -14.67
C LEU A 49 -7.20 -7.84 -13.25
N ASP A 50 -6.10 -8.49 -12.86
CA ASP A 50 -5.51 -8.39 -11.53
C ASP A 50 -5.30 -7.00 -10.98
N GLY A 51 -4.85 -6.06 -11.81
CA GLY A 51 -4.64 -4.69 -11.36
C GLY A 51 -5.93 -4.08 -10.82
N ALA A 52 -6.99 -4.08 -11.63
CA ALA A 52 -8.27 -3.52 -11.24
C ALA A 52 -8.87 -4.26 -10.03
N ARG A 53 -8.82 -5.60 -10.02
CA ARG A 53 -9.37 -6.42 -8.93
C ARG A 53 -8.63 -6.24 -7.61
N PHE A 54 -7.30 -6.18 -7.65
CA PHE A 54 -6.50 -5.90 -6.46
C PHE A 54 -6.93 -4.57 -5.84
N TRP A 55 -6.91 -3.49 -6.62
CA TRP A 55 -7.26 -2.16 -6.13
C TRP A 55 -8.72 -2.05 -5.66
N ALA A 56 -9.67 -2.65 -6.38
CA ALA A 56 -11.07 -2.64 -6.00
C ALA A 56 -11.37 -3.41 -4.70
N SER A 57 -10.62 -4.49 -4.43
CA SER A 57 -10.80 -5.31 -3.22
C SER A 57 -9.92 -4.88 -2.03
N LEU A 58 -8.99 -3.96 -2.24
CA LEU A 58 -7.98 -3.60 -1.25
C LEU A 58 -8.59 -2.96 0.00
N ALA A 59 -9.46 -1.95 -0.15
CA ALA A 59 -10.06 -1.25 0.99
C ALA A 59 -10.94 -2.17 1.86
N PRO A 60 -11.85 -3.01 1.30
CA PRO A 60 -12.60 -3.99 2.10
C PRO A 60 -11.72 -4.98 2.84
N ARG A 61 -10.62 -5.45 2.23
CA ARG A 61 -9.69 -6.36 2.90
C ARG A 61 -8.94 -5.68 4.03
N ILE A 62 -8.49 -4.44 3.84
CA ILE A 62 -7.87 -3.66 4.92
C ILE A 62 -8.88 -3.43 6.04
N ALA A 63 -10.12 -3.05 5.74
CA ALA A 63 -11.19 -2.91 6.73
C ALA A 63 -11.39 -4.20 7.56
N ARG A 64 -11.37 -5.37 6.91
CA ARG A 64 -11.44 -6.68 7.59
C ARG A 64 -10.29 -6.86 8.58
N GLU A 65 -9.06 -6.56 8.16
CA GLU A 65 -7.87 -6.70 9.02
C GLU A 65 -7.83 -5.67 10.15
N LEU A 66 -8.32 -4.44 9.92
CA LEU A 66 -8.48 -3.43 10.97
C LEU A 66 -9.41 -3.89 12.10
N VAL A 67 -10.36 -4.78 11.81
CA VAL A 67 -11.27 -5.37 12.81
C VAL A 67 -10.73 -6.66 13.40
N ARG A 68 -10.17 -7.55 12.57
CA ARG A 68 -9.70 -8.89 13.00
C ARG A 68 -8.33 -8.85 13.66
N PHE A 69 -7.35 -8.30 12.98
CA PHE A 69 -5.98 -8.21 13.47
C PHE A 69 -5.80 -7.06 14.46
N ARG A 70 -6.57 -5.97 14.30
CA ARG A 70 -6.51 -4.75 15.14
C ARG A 70 -5.09 -4.16 15.22
N PRO A 71 -4.45 -3.86 14.08
CA PRO A 71 -3.10 -3.33 14.08
C PRO A 71 -3.04 -1.95 14.76
N ASP A 72 -1.91 -1.68 15.41
CA ASP A 72 -1.59 -0.36 15.96
C ASP A 72 -1.26 0.67 14.87
N ALA A 73 -0.79 0.22 13.70
CA ALA A 73 -0.53 1.08 12.54
C ALA A 73 -0.63 0.30 11.22
N VAL A 74 -0.94 1.02 10.13
CA VAL A 74 -0.89 0.50 8.76
C VAL A 74 0.24 1.16 8.01
N ALA A 75 1.28 0.40 7.65
CA ALA A 75 2.33 0.84 6.74
C ALA A 75 1.97 0.50 5.29
N ALA A 76 1.71 1.52 4.46
CA ALA A 76 1.43 1.44 3.03
C ALA A 76 2.69 1.76 2.21
N GLN A 77 2.95 1.00 1.15
CA GLN A 77 4.16 1.13 0.33
C GLN A 77 4.01 2.07 -0.88
N SER A 78 2.86 2.76 -0.97
CA SER A 78 2.53 3.73 -2.00
C SER A 78 1.35 4.60 -1.59
N ALA A 79 1.20 5.76 -2.24
CA ALA A 79 0.05 6.65 -2.04
C ALA A 79 -1.31 6.00 -2.38
N TYR A 80 -1.34 5.04 -3.31
CA TYR A 80 -2.58 4.34 -3.68
C TYR A 80 -3.00 3.30 -2.64
N GLU A 81 -2.04 2.59 -2.04
CA GLU A 81 -2.32 1.70 -0.91
C GLU A 81 -2.75 2.51 0.31
N ALA A 82 -2.16 3.68 0.53
CA ALA A 82 -2.57 4.62 1.56
C ALA A 82 -4.02 5.09 1.35
N ALA A 83 -4.40 5.43 0.11
CA ALA A 83 -5.79 5.78 -0.21
C ALA A 83 -6.76 4.66 0.16
N ALA A 84 -6.43 3.41 -0.18
CA ALA A 84 -7.24 2.25 0.18
C ALA A 84 -7.28 2.00 1.70
N ALA A 85 -6.16 2.21 2.40
CA ALA A 85 -6.09 2.08 3.85
C ALA A 85 -6.94 3.13 4.57
N LEU A 86 -6.86 4.38 4.13
CA LEU A 86 -7.69 5.48 4.63
C LEU A 86 -9.18 5.22 4.38
N ALA A 87 -9.54 4.72 3.21
CA ALA A 87 -10.91 4.34 2.89
C ALA A 87 -11.41 3.17 3.76
N GLY A 88 -10.60 2.12 3.92
CA GLY A 88 -10.90 0.99 4.79
C GLY A 88 -11.07 1.43 6.25
N ARG A 89 -10.18 2.27 6.75
CA ARG A 89 -10.23 2.88 8.09
C ARG A 89 -11.51 3.66 8.32
N ALA A 90 -11.88 4.53 7.38
CA ALA A 90 -13.10 5.32 7.46
C ALA A 90 -14.34 4.42 7.47
N ALA A 91 -14.37 3.37 6.64
CA ALA A 91 -15.51 2.45 6.53
C ALA A 91 -15.80 1.67 7.82
N VAL A 92 -14.78 1.40 8.65
CA VAL A 92 -14.95 0.72 9.95
C VAL A 92 -14.85 1.65 11.16
N GLY A 93 -14.79 2.97 10.92
CA GLY A 93 -14.74 3.98 11.98
C GLY A 93 -13.53 3.87 12.92
N LYS A 94 -12.40 3.31 12.45
CA LYS A 94 -11.18 3.17 13.26
C LYS A 94 -10.30 4.40 13.14
N ARG A 95 -9.41 4.60 14.11
CA ARG A 95 -8.41 5.68 14.13
C ARG A 95 -6.98 5.18 13.97
N THR A 96 -6.81 3.94 13.51
CA THR A 96 -5.50 3.35 13.26
C THR A 96 -4.67 4.27 12.35
N PRO A 97 -3.48 4.73 12.78
CA PRO A 97 -2.58 5.52 11.97
C PRO A 97 -2.22 4.82 10.65
N VAL A 98 -2.19 5.60 9.57
CA VAL A 98 -1.76 5.17 8.24
C VAL A 98 -0.46 5.89 7.90
N LEU A 99 0.63 5.12 7.83
CA LEU A 99 1.96 5.57 7.45
C LEU A 99 2.23 5.22 5.99
N VAL A 100 2.84 6.13 5.24
CA VAL A 100 3.10 5.94 3.80
C VAL A 100 4.59 5.98 3.52
N ASP A 101 5.15 4.86 3.08
CA ASP A 101 6.49 4.78 2.55
C ASP A 101 6.46 5.12 1.05
N VAL A 102 7.00 6.28 0.69
CA VAL A 102 7.10 6.73 -0.70
C VAL A 102 8.34 6.12 -1.34
N HIS A 103 8.14 5.06 -2.12
CA HIS A 103 9.22 4.35 -2.82
C HIS A 103 9.60 4.91 -4.19
N GLY A 104 8.77 5.77 -4.78
CA GLY A 104 9.00 6.35 -6.11
C GLY A 104 7.92 7.36 -6.51
N ASP A 105 7.98 7.88 -7.73
CA ASP A 105 6.98 8.82 -8.23
C ASP A 105 5.65 8.11 -8.51
N TRP A 106 4.65 8.39 -7.68
CA TRP A 106 3.29 7.82 -7.82
C TRP A 106 2.61 8.17 -9.15
N ARG A 107 3.06 9.23 -9.83
CA ARG A 107 2.55 9.62 -11.16
C ARG A 107 2.99 8.65 -12.24
N THR A 108 4.11 7.94 -12.06
CA THR A 108 4.59 6.98 -13.08
C THR A 108 3.64 5.81 -13.27
N SER A 109 2.99 5.36 -12.20
CA SER A 109 2.08 4.20 -12.22
C SER A 109 0.87 4.40 -13.13
N THR A 110 0.45 5.65 -13.38
CA THR A 110 -0.76 5.99 -14.16
C THR A 110 -0.45 6.49 -15.56
N ARG A 111 0.83 6.56 -15.94
CA ARG A 111 1.24 6.94 -17.31
C ARG A 111 0.95 5.86 -18.36
N LEU A 112 0.62 4.64 -17.92
CA LEU A 112 0.17 3.51 -18.75
C LEU A 112 1.00 3.32 -20.02
N TYR A 113 2.33 3.50 -19.92
CA TYR A 113 3.28 3.39 -21.03
C TYR A 113 2.83 4.08 -22.33
N GLY A 114 2.15 5.23 -22.23
CA GLY A 114 1.74 6.00 -23.40
C GLY A 114 0.29 5.82 -23.87
N SER A 115 -0.47 4.90 -23.27
CA SER A 115 -1.87 4.65 -23.64
C SER A 115 -2.75 5.92 -23.60
N PRO A 116 -3.69 6.11 -24.56
CA PRO A 116 -4.64 7.22 -24.55
C PRO A 116 -5.48 7.32 -23.27
N LEU A 117 -5.73 6.19 -22.61
CA LEU A 117 -6.50 6.10 -21.36
C LEU A 117 -5.89 6.93 -20.22
N ARG A 118 -4.58 7.24 -20.30
CA ARG A 118 -3.88 8.12 -19.35
C ARG A 118 -4.50 9.50 -19.23
N ARG A 119 -5.11 10.03 -20.31
CA ARG A 119 -5.70 11.39 -20.31
C ARG A 119 -6.83 11.54 -19.30
N VAL A 120 -7.53 10.44 -19.00
CA VAL A 120 -8.62 10.41 -18.03
C VAL A 120 -8.14 9.89 -16.68
N LEU A 121 -7.32 8.83 -16.68
CA LEU A 121 -6.90 8.18 -15.43
C LEU A 121 -5.84 8.95 -14.64
N SER A 122 -4.87 9.59 -15.30
CA SER A 122 -3.77 10.26 -14.60
C SER A 122 -4.27 11.40 -13.68
N PRO A 123 -5.14 12.33 -14.13
CA PRO A 123 -5.60 13.41 -13.24
C PRO A 123 -6.37 12.91 -12.02
N VAL A 124 -7.18 11.87 -12.17
CA VAL A 124 -7.95 11.28 -11.06
C VAL A 124 -7.00 10.59 -10.08
N ALA A 125 -6.10 9.76 -10.59
CA ALA A 125 -5.16 9.02 -9.77
C ALA A 125 -4.19 9.94 -9.03
N ASP A 126 -3.69 10.99 -9.69
CA ASP A 126 -2.81 11.98 -9.06
C ASP A 126 -3.52 12.71 -7.93
N ARG A 127 -4.79 13.10 -8.10
CA ARG A 127 -5.59 13.69 -7.01
C ARG A 127 -5.82 12.71 -5.87
N VAL A 128 -6.10 11.45 -6.16
CA VAL A 128 -6.27 10.41 -5.12
C VAL A 128 -4.97 10.22 -4.35
N ALA A 129 -3.83 10.14 -5.05
CA ALA A 129 -2.51 9.99 -4.44
C ALA A 129 -2.17 11.19 -3.54
N LEU A 130 -2.35 12.42 -4.04
CA LEU A 130 -2.10 13.64 -3.25
C LEU A 130 -3.02 13.73 -2.04
N ALA A 131 -4.32 13.48 -2.23
CA ALA A 131 -5.28 13.49 -1.12
C ALA A 131 -4.95 12.44 -0.06
N ALA A 132 -4.45 11.27 -0.47
CA ALA A 132 -4.01 10.23 0.45
C ALA A 132 -2.76 10.64 1.22
N LEU A 133 -1.75 11.22 0.55
CA LEU A 133 -0.53 11.70 1.21
C LEU A 133 -0.83 12.82 2.22
N HIS A 134 -1.72 13.76 1.90
CA HIS A 134 -2.13 14.83 2.82
C HIS A 134 -2.97 14.34 4.01
N ARG A 135 -3.58 13.15 3.92
CA ARG A 135 -4.43 12.56 4.97
C ARG A 135 -3.77 11.43 5.73
N ALA A 136 -2.57 11.02 5.31
CA ALA A 136 -1.76 10.06 6.03
C ALA A 136 -1.30 10.69 7.35
N ASP A 137 -1.16 9.84 8.37
CA ASP A 137 -0.72 10.28 9.70
C ASP A 137 0.82 10.39 9.77
N GLY A 138 1.52 9.81 8.79
CA GLY A 138 2.95 9.98 8.59
C GLY A 138 3.34 9.61 7.17
N VAL A 139 4.34 10.32 6.64
CA VAL A 139 4.93 10.06 5.32
C VAL A 139 6.42 9.82 5.55
N ARG A 140 6.96 8.75 4.99
CA ARG A 140 8.39 8.44 5.01
C ARG A 140 8.89 8.34 3.58
N THR A 141 10.09 8.84 3.35
CA THR A 141 10.75 8.80 2.05
C THR A 141 12.01 7.95 2.10
N VAL A 142 12.30 7.20 1.04
CA VAL A 142 13.45 6.25 1.01
C VAL A 142 14.67 6.79 0.28
N SER A 143 14.59 7.98 -0.31
CA SER A 143 15.68 8.61 -1.05
C SER A 143 15.49 10.12 -1.16
N PRO A 144 16.57 10.91 -1.40
CA PRO A 144 16.47 12.35 -1.63
C PRO A 144 15.49 12.72 -2.77
N TYR A 145 15.38 11.86 -3.79
CA TYR A 145 14.42 12.04 -4.87
C TYR A 145 12.97 11.98 -4.37
N THR A 146 12.64 10.98 -3.55
CA THR A 146 11.28 10.84 -2.99
C THR A 146 10.98 11.92 -1.94
N THR A 147 11.98 12.36 -1.16
CA THR A 147 11.89 13.56 -0.31
C THR A 147 11.50 14.79 -1.10
N LYS A 148 12.17 15.05 -2.24
CA LYS A 148 11.84 16.19 -3.10
C LYS A 148 10.39 16.13 -3.60
N LEU A 149 9.94 14.95 -4.07
CA LEU A 149 8.57 14.79 -4.55
C LEU A 149 7.51 15.08 -3.49
N VAL A 150 7.75 14.67 -2.24
CA VAL A 150 6.84 14.91 -1.11
C VAL A 150 6.82 16.40 -0.74
N ARG A 151 7.99 17.05 -0.70
CA ARG A 151 8.10 18.50 -0.47
C ARG A 151 7.47 19.35 -1.56
N ASP A 152 7.65 18.96 -2.83
CA ASP A 152 7.00 19.62 -3.97
C ASP A 152 5.46 19.51 -3.90
N ALA A 153 4.93 18.55 -3.13
CA ALA A 153 3.52 18.41 -2.82
C ALA A 153 3.09 19.17 -1.54
N GLY A 154 3.99 19.92 -0.90
CA GLY A 154 3.71 20.72 0.30
C GLY A 154 3.64 19.91 1.60
N LEU A 155 4.34 18.77 1.65
CA LEU A 155 4.41 17.89 2.81
C LEU A 155 5.85 17.78 3.32
N GLU A 156 6.02 17.62 4.63
CA GLU A 156 7.32 17.26 5.22
C GLU A 156 7.33 15.77 5.59
N PRO A 157 8.34 15.01 5.12
CA PRO A 157 8.53 13.59 5.43
C PRO A 157 9.32 13.33 6.73
#